data_AF-A0A813FE54-F1
#
_entry.id   AF-A0A813FE54-F1
#
_cell.length_a   1.000
_cell.length_b   1.000
_cell.length_c   1.000
_cell.angle_alpha   90.00
_cell.angle_beta   90.00
_cell.angle_gamma   90.00
#
_symmetry.space_group_name_H-M   'P 1'
#
loop_
_entity.id
_entity.type
_entity.pdbx_description
1 polymer ?
#
loop_
_entity_poly.entity_id
_entity_poly.type
_entity_poly.pdbx_seq_one_letter_code
_entity_poly.pdbx_strand_id
1 'polypeptide(L)'
;MRPTSRVLVAGCPAEQWRNYLGLTGSWHGTWQRYAADKAAVLWRLGPSFCAVCAPTPAADGLSVRHFNRYEEGKQPPGRTGRLLEDGLFEIDFGQFDQSNFFTPFGPASKAVYGSGCAVLAPASLAASGSPGSLLAIEMILASPSSTSVLAQARQRRRLVAMYRAGDSAAELESVTTIVEQEGGVAVSVDSNAENFKPELGWYNLPGGIVAQIPPTLPLRIGGTELSMLWQYREADNGPSDSDSVSAQFSEGLLASVFQGSPKGPESSSI
;
A
#
# COMPACT_ATOMS: atom_id res chain seq x y z
N MET A 1 15.85 23.99 6.77
CA MET A 1 16.07 23.32 5.46
C MET A 1 14.68 23.00 4.90
N ARG A 2 14.34 23.38 3.66
CA ARG A 2 12.99 23.09 3.11
C ARG A 2 12.93 21.62 2.70
N PRO A 3 11.91 20.83 3.10
CA PRO A 3 11.76 19.46 2.62
C PRO A 3 11.59 19.49 1.09
N THR A 4 12.40 18.70 0.39
CA THR A 4 12.38 18.56 -1.07
C THR A 4 11.46 17.41 -1.44
N SER A 5 10.15 17.65 -1.47
CA SER A 5 9.21 16.70 -2.10
C SER A 5 9.58 16.54 -3.57
N ARG A 6 9.85 15.29 -4.00
CA ARG A 6 10.10 14.97 -5.42
C ARG A 6 8.79 14.49 -6.04
N VAL A 7 8.45 15.07 -7.19
CA VAL A 7 7.35 14.57 -8.03
C VAL A 7 7.81 13.28 -8.69
N LEU A 8 7.14 12.18 -8.38
CA LEU A 8 7.21 10.94 -9.13
C LEU A 8 6.31 11.09 -10.35
N VAL A 9 6.84 11.70 -11.41
CA VAL A 9 6.24 11.56 -12.74
C VAL A 9 6.40 10.10 -13.15
N ALA A 10 5.48 9.53 -13.93
CA ALA A 10 5.72 8.26 -14.60
C ALA A 10 7.01 8.40 -15.43
N GLY A 11 8.14 8.00 -14.83
CA GLY A 11 9.47 8.23 -15.36
C GLY A 11 9.74 7.36 -16.58
N CYS A 12 11.00 7.33 -17.02
CA CYS A 12 11.42 6.38 -18.04
C CYS A 12 11.01 4.94 -17.63
N PRO A 13 10.39 4.14 -18.51
CA PRO A 13 9.95 2.77 -18.18
C PRO A 13 11.04 1.91 -17.53
N ALA A 14 12.30 2.08 -17.92
CA ALA A 14 13.43 1.37 -17.33
C ALA A 14 13.69 1.75 -15.86
N GLU A 15 13.48 3.01 -15.48
CA GLU A 15 13.60 3.47 -14.11
C GLU A 15 12.43 2.96 -13.26
N GLN A 16 11.22 3.06 -13.78
CA GLN A 16 10.01 2.53 -13.14
C GLN A 16 10.11 1.01 -12.91
N TRP A 17 10.63 0.26 -13.89
CA TRP A 17 10.89 -1.17 -13.76
C TRP A 17 11.93 -1.46 -12.67
N ARG A 18 13.02 -0.70 -12.61
CA ARG A 18 14.03 -0.84 -11.54
C ARG A 18 13.43 -0.57 -10.15
N ASN A 19 12.60 0.46 -10.03
CA ASN A 19 11.91 0.81 -8.79
C ASN A 19 10.94 -0.31 -8.37
N TYR A 20 10.18 -0.86 -9.33
CA TYR A 20 9.32 -2.02 -9.12
C TYR A 20 10.11 -3.24 -8.63
N LEU A 21 11.23 -3.57 -9.28
CA LEU A 21 12.11 -4.67 -8.85
C LEU A 21 12.62 -4.45 -7.42
N GLY A 22 12.87 -3.21 -7.02
CA GLY A 22 13.22 -2.85 -5.65
C GLY A 22 12.14 -3.18 -4.61
N LEU A 23 10.88 -3.39 -5.01
CA LEU A 23 9.77 -3.79 -4.12
C LEU A 23 9.52 -5.31 -4.12
N THR A 24 10.23 -6.07 -4.94
CA THR A 24 10.15 -7.54 -5.00
C THR A 24 10.96 -8.19 -3.87
N GLY A 25 10.72 -9.47 -3.60
CA GLY A 25 11.27 -10.19 -2.44
C GLY A 25 10.23 -11.13 -1.81
N SER A 26 10.65 -11.90 -0.80
CA SER A 26 9.71 -12.71 0.00
C SER A 26 9.32 -11.96 1.26
N TRP A 27 8.09 -11.45 1.29
CA TRP A 27 7.57 -10.59 2.34
C TRP A 27 6.62 -11.35 3.25
N HIS A 28 6.99 -11.52 4.50
CA HIS A 28 6.12 -12.09 5.53
C HIS A 28 5.41 -10.96 6.23
N GLY A 29 4.08 -10.98 6.24
CA GLY A 29 3.31 -9.87 6.77
C GLY A 29 2.17 -10.23 7.68
N THR A 30 1.57 -9.18 8.20
CA THR A 30 0.31 -9.22 8.94
C THR A 30 -0.65 -8.23 8.30
N TRP A 31 -1.84 -8.72 7.95
CA TRP A 31 -2.92 -7.96 7.34
C TRP A 31 -3.96 -7.64 8.41
N GLN A 32 -4.35 -6.38 8.50
CA GLN A 32 -5.47 -5.94 9.33
C GLN A 32 -6.42 -5.08 8.50
N ARG A 33 -7.70 -5.46 8.51
CA ARG A 33 -8.76 -4.73 7.82
C ARG A 33 -9.58 -3.90 8.81
N TYR A 34 -10.06 -2.76 8.35
CA TYR A 34 -10.98 -1.88 9.06
C TYR A 34 -12.14 -1.50 8.14
N ALA A 35 -13.36 -1.43 8.66
CA ALA A 35 -14.51 -0.84 8.00
C ALA A 35 -14.56 0.66 8.29
N ALA A 36 -14.93 1.47 7.31
CA ALA A 36 -15.21 2.88 7.54
C ALA A 36 -16.71 3.09 7.78
N ASP A 37 -17.05 3.92 8.77
CA ASP A 37 -18.41 4.43 8.92
C ASP A 37 -18.59 5.80 8.26
N LYS A 38 -19.83 6.32 8.29
CA LYS A 38 -20.18 7.61 7.69
C LYS A 38 -19.50 8.82 8.36
N ALA A 39 -19.00 8.65 9.58
CA ALA A 39 -18.24 9.66 10.30
C ALA A 39 -16.73 9.50 10.07
N ALA A 40 -16.33 8.67 9.10
CA ALA A 40 -14.94 8.33 8.79
C ALA A 40 -14.21 7.64 9.96
N VAL A 41 -14.93 7.03 10.91
CA VAL A 41 -14.29 6.21 11.94
C VAL A 41 -13.99 4.85 11.34
N LEU A 42 -12.76 4.38 11.55
CA LEU A 42 -12.33 3.06 11.12
C LEU A 42 -12.51 2.06 12.26
N TRP A 43 -13.26 0.99 12.02
CA TRP A 43 -13.56 -0.07 12.97
C TRP A 43 -12.88 -1.36 12.56
N ARG A 44 -12.13 -2.00 13.47
CA ARG A 44 -11.42 -3.25 13.17
C ARG A 44 -12.38 -4.34 12.70
N LEU A 45 -12.09 -4.93 11.55
CA LEU A 45 -12.83 -6.07 11.00
C LEU A 45 -12.09 -7.37 11.31
N GLY A 46 -12.55 -8.07 12.34
CA GLY A 46 -12.04 -9.40 12.69
C GLY A 46 -10.57 -9.43 13.12
N PRO A 47 -10.03 -10.64 13.37
CA PRO A 47 -8.63 -10.81 13.70
C PRO A 47 -7.74 -10.50 12.49
N SER A 48 -6.49 -10.14 12.76
CA SER A 48 -5.46 -10.09 11.73
C SER A 48 -5.17 -11.49 11.20
N PHE A 49 -4.61 -11.58 10.00
CA PHE A 49 -4.09 -12.83 9.46
C PHE A 49 -2.70 -12.61 8.86
N CYS A 50 -1.93 -13.70 8.79
CA CYS A 50 -0.60 -13.71 8.23
C CYS A 50 -0.62 -14.31 6.82
N ALA A 51 0.24 -13.78 5.96
CA ALA A 51 0.49 -14.29 4.63
C ALA A 51 1.93 -14.01 4.21
N VAL A 52 2.41 -14.76 3.23
CA VAL A 52 3.69 -14.52 2.59
C VAL A 52 3.42 -14.02 1.18
N CYS A 53 3.76 -12.77 0.90
CA CYS A 53 3.77 -12.21 -0.45
C CYS A 53 5.16 -12.42 -1.05
N ALA A 54 5.27 -13.29 -2.05
CA ALA A 54 6.54 -13.64 -2.67
C ALA A 54 6.55 -13.29 -4.16
N PRO A 55 6.65 -11.99 -4.53
CA PRO A 55 7.10 -11.59 -5.86
C PRO A 55 8.55 -12.04 -6.09
N THR A 56 8.71 -13.12 -6.87
CA THR A 56 10.00 -13.74 -7.18
C THR A 56 10.33 -13.63 -8.66
N PRO A 57 11.62 -13.48 -9.04
CA PRO A 57 12.02 -13.58 -10.44
C PRO A 57 11.49 -14.87 -11.07
N ALA A 58 10.92 -14.77 -12.26
CA ALA A 58 10.48 -15.95 -13.00
C ALA A 58 11.67 -16.66 -13.66
N ALA A 59 11.44 -17.86 -14.19
CA ALA A 59 12.47 -18.68 -14.82
C ALA A 59 13.10 -18.02 -16.06
N ASP A 60 12.41 -17.08 -16.71
CA ASP A 60 12.94 -16.30 -17.83
C ASP A 60 13.98 -15.25 -17.42
N GLY A 61 14.10 -14.94 -16.12
CA GLY A 61 14.99 -13.92 -15.59
C GLY A 61 14.63 -12.48 -16.00
N LEU A 62 13.52 -12.28 -16.70
CA LEU A 62 13.08 -10.99 -17.25
C LEU A 62 11.79 -10.48 -16.61
N SER A 63 11.09 -11.35 -15.88
CA SER A 63 9.80 -11.06 -15.28
C SER A 63 9.75 -11.47 -13.80
N VAL A 64 8.68 -11.08 -13.13
CA VAL A 64 8.44 -11.35 -11.71
C VAL A 64 7.09 -12.03 -11.57
N ARG A 65 7.07 -13.22 -10.96
CA ARG A 65 5.84 -13.95 -10.66
C ARG A 65 5.39 -13.66 -9.24
N HIS A 66 4.10 -13.40 -9.07
CA HIS A 66 3.53 -12.97 -7.79
C HIS A 66 2.70 -14.08 -7.18
N PHE A 67 3.09 -14.48 -5.98
CA PHE A 67 2.36 -15.45 -5.18
C PHE A 67 2.00 -14.85 -3.82
N ASN A 68 0.83 -15.20 -3.32
CA ASN A 68 0.56 -15.10 -1.89
C ASN A 68 0.33 -16.49 -1.32
N ARG A 69 0.95 -16.76 -0.18
CA ARG A 69 0.77 -17.99 0.59
C ARG A 69 0.06 -17.67 1.89
N TYR A 70 -0.95 -18.45 2.23
CA TYR A 70 -1.80 -18.26 3.39
C TYR A 70 -1.76 -19.51 4.25
N GLU A 71 -2.00 -19.37 5.54
CA GLU A 71 -2.41 -20.51 6.36
C GLU A 71 -3.73 -21.09 5.81
N GLU A 72 -3.92 -22.40 5.97
CA GLU A 72 -5.13 -23.07 5.54
C GLU A 72 -6.38 -22.44 6.21
N GLY A 73 -7.37 -22.10 5.40
CA GLY A 73 -8.61 -21.44 5.84
C GLY A 73 -8.50 -19.93 6.02
N LYS A 74 -7.33 -19.33 5.78
CA LYS A 74 -7.10 -17.86 5.84
C LYS A 74 -7.03 -17.20 4.46
N GLN A 75 -7.17 -17.98 3.38
CA GLN A 75 -7.17 -17.47 2.02
C GLN A 75 -8.39 -16.56 1.74
N PRO A 76 -8.23 -15.52 0.89
CA PRO A 76 -9.35 -14.70 0.47
C PRO A 76 -10.40 -15.52 -0.30
N PRO A 77 -11.70 -15.24 -0.13
CA PRO A 77 -12.76 -15.98 -0.79
C PRO A 77 -12.71 -15.81 -2.32
N GLY A 78 -13.16 -16.83 -3.05
CA GLY A 78 -13.33 -16.78 -4.51
C GLY A 78 -12.04 -16.90 -5.32
N ARG A 79 -10.91 -17.28 -4.70
CA ARG A 79 -9.65 -17.54 -5.41
C ARG A 79 -9.30 -19.02 -5.40
N THR A 80 -8.93 -19.53 -6.55
CA THR A 80 -8.33 -20.86 -6.71
C THR A 80 -6.84 -20.80 -6.37
N GLY A 81 -6.34 -21.85 -5.74
CA GLY A 81 -4.93 -21.99 -5.37
C GLY A 81 -4.58 -23.46 -5.14
N ARG A 82 -3.38 -23.71 -4.63
CA ARG A 82 -2.89 -25.06 -4.34
C ARG A 82 -2.34 -25.15 -2.92
N LEU A 83 -2.54 -26.29 -2.27
CA LEU A 83 -1.85 -26.59 -1.00
C LEU A 83 -0.42 -27.01 -1.31
N LEU A 84 0.55 -26.42 -0.61
CA LEU A 84 1.96 -26.74 -0.69
C LEU A 84 2.35 -27.80 0.35
N GLU A 85 3.52 -28.41 0.18
CA GLU A 85 4.05 -29.43 1.10
C GLU A 85 4.30 -28.91 2.51
N ASP A 86 4.54 -27.60 2.66
CA ASP A 86 4.72 -26.92 3.94
C ASP A 86 3.39 -26.58 4.64
N GLY A 87 2.25 -26.97 4.05
CA GLY A 87 0.90 -26.72 4.58
C GLY A 87 0.33 -25.35 4.26
N LEU A 88 1.04 -24.50 3.50
CA LEU A 88 0.51 -23.21 3.08
C LEU A 88 -0.33 -23.34 1.81
N PHE A 89 -1.41 -22.56 1.73
CA PHE A 89 -2.23 -22.43 0.53
C PHE A 89 -1.72 -21.28 -0.35
N GLU A 90 -1.23 -21.60 -1.54
CA GLU A 90 -0.64 -20.65 -2.48
C GLU A 90 -1.64 -20.24 -3.57
N ILE A 91 -1.79 -18.92 -3.75
CA ILE A 91 -2.54 -18.32 -4.85
C ILE A 91 -1.53 -17.60 -5.76
N ASP A 92 -1.58 -17.94 -7.05
CA ASP A 92 -0.80 -17.30 -8.11
C ASP A 92 -1.57 -16.12 -8.72
N PHE A 93 -0.96 -14.95 -8.71
CA PHE A 93 -1.52 -13.72 -9.28
C PHE A 93 -0.95 -13.40 -10.67
N GLY A 94 -0.11 -14.28 -11.21
CA GLY A 94 0.46 -14.17 -12.54
C GLY A 94 1.86 -13.57 -12.56
N GLN A 95 2.27 -13.17 -13.75
CA GLN A 95 3.63 -12.74 -14.06
C GLN A 95 3.62 -11.32 -14.62
N PHE A 96 4.54 -10.50 -14.13
CA PHE A 96 4.71 -9.11 -14.53
C PHE A 96 6.06 -8.90 -15.21
N ASP A 97 6.05 -8.12 -16.27
CA ASP A 97 7.22 -7.70 -17.03
C ASP A 97 7.12 -6.19 -17.34
N GLN A 98 8.07 -5.68 -18.11
CA GLN A 98 8.09 -4.26 -18.50
C GLN A 98 6.86 -3.81 -19.31
N SER A 99 6.09 -4.73 -19.90
CA SER A 99 4.93 -4.40 -20.71
C SER A 99 3.65 -4.20 -19.89
N ASN A 100 3.55 -4.81 -18.70
CA ASN A 100 2.28 -4.86 -17.95
C ASN A 100 2.38 -4.35 -16.50
N PHE A 101 3.58 -4.08 -15.97
CA PHE A 101 3.74 -3.66 -14.57
C PHE A 101 3.13 -2.28 -14.26
N PHE A 102 2.91 -1.44 -15.28
CA PHE A 102 2.16 -0.19 -15.14
C PHE A 102 0.66 -0.40 -14.95
N THR A 103 0.12 -1.58 -15.27
CA THR A 103 -1.30 -1.91 -15.22
C THR A 103 -1.51 -3.25 -14.50
N PRO A 104 -1.14 -3.35 -13.21
CA PRO A 104 -1.00 -4.64 -12.53
C PRO A 104 -2.33 -5.41 -12.35
N PHE A 105 -3.47 -4.72 -12.47
CA PHE A 105 -4.81 -5.31 -12.42
C PHE A 105 -5.56 -5.19 -13.75
N GLY A 106 -4.82 -5.10 -14.86
CA GLY A 106 -5.34 -4.92 -16.21
C GLY A 106 -5.51 -3.45 -16.62
N PRO A 107 -6.06 -3.19 -17.82
CA PRO A 107 -6.03 -1.86 -18.46
C PRO A 107 -6.73 -0.74 -17.69
N ALA A 108 -7.63 -1.09 -16.76
CA ALA A 108 -8.33 -0.13 -15.91
C ALA A 108 -7.53 0.29 -14.66
N SER A 109 -6.31 -0.23 -14.48
CA SER A 109 -5.42 0.09 -13.37
C SER A 109 -4.21 0.89 -13.84
N LYS A 110 -3.60 1.64 -12.92
CA LYS A 110 -2.37 2.38 -13.13
C LYS A 110 -1.48 2.24 -11.90
N ALA A 111 -0.19 2.03 -12.12
CA ALA A 111 0.81 2.00 -11.08
C ALA A 111 1.92 3.03 -11.35
N VAL A 112 2.43 3.63 -10.30
CA VAL A 112 3.60 4.53 -10.33
C VAL A 112 4.56 4.08 -9.24
N TYR A 113 5.82 3.88 -9.62
CA TYR A 113 6.87 3.33 -8.76
C TYR A 113 7.96 4.37 -8.51
N GLY A 114 8.21 4.67 -7.24
CA GLY A 114 9.36 5.46 -6.79
C GLY A 114 10.41 4.57 -6.13
N SER A 115 11.54 5.16 -5.74
CA SER A 115 12.58 4.43 -5.02
C SER A 115 12.05 4.00 -3.65
N GLY A 116 11.76 2.72 -3.46
CA GLY A 116 11.20 2.21 -2.20
C GLY A 116 9.74 2.58 -1.95
N CYS A 117 9.00 3.03 -2.97
CA CYS A 117 7.57 3.29 -2.82
C CYS A 117 6.78 3.00 -4.09
N ALA A 118 5.46 2.84 -3.95
CA ALA A 118 4.57 2.76 -5.09
C ALA A 118 3.16 3.24 -4.74
N VAL A 119 2.43 3.65 -5.77
CA VAL A 119 0.98 3.86 -5.72
C VAL A 119 0.35 3.07 -6.86
N LEU A 120 -0.61 2.21 -6.52
CA LEU A 120 -1.44 1.49 -7.47
C LEU A 120 -2.88 2.00 -7.29
N ALA A 121 -3.54 2.37 -8.37
CA ALA A 121 -4.88 2.94 -8.34
C ALA A 121 -5.65 2.59 -9.61
N PRO A 122 -6.97 2.84 -9.67
CA PRO A 122 -7.69 2.83 -10.93
C PRO A 122 -7.09 3.90 -11.86
N ALA A 123 -6.98 3.59 -13.16
CA ALA A 123 -6.48 4.54 -14.16
C ALA A 123 -7.39 5.78 -14.27
N SER A 124 -8.69 5.59 -14.04
CA SER A 124 -9.69 6.64 -13.92
C SER A 124 -10.77 6.22 -12.92
N LEU A 125 -10.98 7.00 -11.87
CA LEU A 125 -12.07 6.80 -10.90
C LEU A 125 -13.44 6.89 -11.59
N ALA A 126 -13.60 7.82 -12.54
CA ALA A 126 -14.83 7.98 -13.33
C ALA A 126 -15.12 6.77 -14.23
N ALA A 127 -14.12 6.30 -14.97
CA ALA A 127 -14.32 5.21 -15.94
C ALA A 127 -14.39 3.83 -15.27
N SER A 128 -13.85 3.70 -14.05
CA SER A 128 -13.83 2.43 -13.31
C SER A 128 -15.09 2.18 -12.48
N GLY A 129 -15.99 3.16 -12.36
CA GLY A 129 -17.16 3.07 -11.47
C GLY A 129 -18.48 3.12 -12.20
N SER A 130 -19.10 1.96 -12.45
CA SER A 130 -20.57 1.92 -12.42
C SER A 130 -21.01 2.07 -10.95
N PRO A 131 -22.15 2.71 -10.65
CA PRO A 131 -22.65 2.81 -9.29
C PRO A 131 -22.66 1.45 -8.59
N GLY A 132 -22.05 1.39 -7.39
CA GLY A 132 -21.86 0.17 -6.60
C GLY A 132 -20.53 -0.55 -6.80
N SER A 133 -19.74 -0.20 -7.82
CA SER A 133 -18.40 -0.77 -8.07
C SER A 133 -17.41 -0.43 -6.97
N LEU A 134 -16.46 -1.33 -6.73
CA LEU A 134 -15.38 -1.13 -5.77
C LEU A 134 -14.12 -0.61 -6.47
N LEU A 135 -13.51 0.42 -5.88
CA LEU A 135 -12.26 1.04 -6.30
C LEU A 135 -11.23 0.80 -5.20
N ALA A 136 -10.00 0.42 -5.55
CA ALA A 136 -8.93 0.20 -4.59
C ALA A 136 -7.71 1.06 -4.93
N ILE A 137 -7.21 1.79 -3.94
CA ILE A 137 -5.95 2.54 -4.03
C ILE A 137 -4.99 1.91 -3.02
N GLU A 138 -3.86 1.40 -3.50
CA GLU A 138 -2.78 0.84 -2.68
C GLU A 138 -1.59 1.79 -2.68
N MET A 139 -1.08 2.08 -1.48
CA MET A 139 0.15 2.84 -1.26
C MET A 139 1.17 1.94 -0.58
N ILE A 140 2.42 2.00 -1.03
CA ILE A 140 3.51 1.13 -0.58
C ILE A 140 4.68 2.02 -0.18
N LEU A 141 5.24 1.77 1.01
CA LEU A 141 6.53 2.29 1.46
C LEU A 141 7.39 1.10 1.92
N ALA A 142 8.62 1.03 1.45
CA ALA A 142 9.60 0.02 1.83
C ALA A 142 10.85 0.72 2.36
N SER A 143 11.38 0.23 3.47
CA SER A 143 12.63 0.74 4.01
C SER A 143 13.76 0.47 3.02
N PRO A 144 14.76 1.36 2.92
CA PRO A 144 15.94 1.08 2.12
C PRO A 144 16.60 -0.22 2.59
N SER A 145 17.27 -0.92 1.67
CA SER A 145 18.16 -2.02 2.03
C SER A 145 19.31 -1.44 2.85
N SER A 146 19.38 -1.77 4.15
CA SER A 146 20.50 -1.34 4.98
C SER A 146 21.79 -1.94 4.45
N THR A 147 22.78 -1.09 4.17
CA THR A 147 24.15 -1.52 3.85
C THR A 147 24.96 -1.86 5.10
N SER A 148 24.34 -1.78 6.29
CA SER A 148 24.99 -2.09 7.56
C SER A 148 25.26 -3.59 7.70
N VAL A 149 26.39 -3.93 8.30
CA VAL A 149 26.84 -5.31 8.60
C VAL A 149 25.88 -6.00 9.60
N LEU A 150 25.06 -5.23 10.32
CA LEU A 150 23.88 -5.73 11.04
C LEU A 150 22.66 -5.68 10.11
N ALA A 151 22.70 -6.46 9.03
CA ALA A 151 21.68 -6.45 7.97
C ALA A 151 20.30 -6.81 8.52
N GLN A 152 19.56 -5.80 9.01
CA GLN A 152 18.16 -5.96 9.34
C GLN A 152 17.41 -6.23 8.04
N ALA A 153 16.55 -7.24 8.07
CA ALA A 153 15.64 -7.52 6.97
C ALA A 153 14.84 -6.26 6.61
N ARG A 154 14.67 -6.00 5.30
CA ARG A 154 13.87 -4.87 4.84
C ARG A 154 12.46 -4.97 5.40
N GLN A 155 11.89 -3.82 5.69
CA GLN A 155 10.51 -3.71 6.14
C GLN A 155 9.68 -3.00 5.07
N ARG A 156 8.41 -3.40 4.95
CA ARG A 156 7.45 -2.79 4.03
C ARG A 156 6.15 -2.51 4.77
N ARG A 157 5.53 -1.39 4.42
CA ARG A 157 4.20 -0.98 4.86
C ARG A 157 3.34 -0.75 3.64
N ARG A 158 2.13 -1.29 3.68
CA ARG A 158 1.13 -1.04 2.63
C ARG A 158 -0.17 -0.62 3.25
N LEU A 159 -0.85 0.28 2.55
CA LEU A 159 -2.17 0.77 2.89
C LEU A 159 -3.04 0.61 1.65
N VAL A 160 -4.12 -0.15 1.78
CA VAL A 160 -5.13 -0.30 0.73
C VAL A 160 -6.41 0.38 1.20
N ALA A 161 -6.78 1.48 0.55
CA ALA A 161 -8.06 2.15 0.76
C ALA A 161 -9.05 1.68 -0.31
N MET A 162 -10.18 1.13 0.12
CA MET A 162 -11.26 0.66 -0.76
C MET A 162 -12.44 1.62 -0.67
N TYR A 163 -12.91 2.07 -1.83
CA TYR A 163 -14.05 2.96 -1.98
C TYR A 163 -15.15 2.30 -2.78
N ARG A 164 -16.40 2.64 -2.49
CA ARG A 164 -17.55 2.25 -3.29
C ARG A 164 -18.02 3.43 -4.13
N ALA A 165 -18.01 3.26 -5.45
CA ALA A 165 -18.46 4.29 -6.38
C ALA A 165 -19.96 4.56 -6.23
N GLY A 166 -20.34 5.82 -6.00
CA GLY A 166 -21.70 6.32 -6.16
C GLY A 166 -21.85 7.10 -7.47
N ASP A 167 -22.89 7.92 -7.56
CA ASP A 167 -23.20 8.68 -8.79
C ASP A 167 -22.21 9.82 -9.07
N SER A 168 -21.68 10.45 -8.02
CA SER A 168 -20.81 11.65 -8.11
C SER A 168 -19.50 11.55 -7.32
N ALA A 169 -19.47 10.70 -6.29
CA ALA A 169 -18.32 10.46 -5.43
C ALA A 169 -18.25 8.97 -5.07
N ALA A 170 -17.06 8.50 -4.72
CA ALA A 170 -16.87 7.19 -4.11
C ALA A 170 -16.71 7.34 -2.59
N GLU A 171 -17.41 6.54 -1.81
CA GLU A 171 -17.38 6.57 -0.34
C GLU A 171 -16.39 5.54 0.18
N LEU A 172 -15.59 5.90 1.19
CA LEU A 172 -14.63 4.98 1.82
C LEU A 172 -15.42 3.85 2.48
N GLU A 173 -15.08 2.61 2.14
CA GLU A 173 -15.73 1.41 2.67
C GLU A 173 -14.84 0.67 3.64
N SER A 174 -13.56 0.52 3.28
CA SER A 174 -12.62 -0.17 4.16
C SER A 174 -11.18 0.26 3.91
N VAL A 175 -10.35 0.07 4.93
CA VAL A 175 -8.91 0.26 4.88
C VAL A 175 -8.24 -1.04 5.28
N THR A 176 -7.18 -1.44 4.58
CA THR A 176 -6.33 -2.57 4.98
C THR A 176 -4.92 -2.07 5.17
N THR A 177 -4.36 -2.32 6.36
CA THR A 177 -2.95 -2.08 6.64
C THR A 177 -2.20 -3.40 6.56
N ILE A 178 -1.02 -3.36 5.97
CA ILE A 178 -0.15 -4.52 5.80
C ILE A 178 1.23 -4.15 6.32
N VAL A 179 1.73 -4.94 7.27
CA VAL A 179 3.02 -4.76 7.93
C VAL A 179 3.88 -5.96 7.57
N GLU A 180 4.97 -5.74 6.85
CA GLU A 180 5.78 -6.80 6.27
C GLU A 180 7.27 -6.69 6.62
N GLN A 181 7.92 -7.85 6.67
CA GLN A 181 9.36 -8.00 6.81
C GLN A 181 9.86 -9.03 5.78
N GLU A 182 10.98 -8.71 5.14
CA GLU A 182 11.58 -9.57 4.12
C GLU A 182 12.29 -10.78 4.74
N GLY A 183 12.02 -12.00 4.23
CA GLY A 183 12.68 -13.24 4.67
C GLY A 183 12.49 -13.61 6.15
N GLY A 184 11.66 -12.86 6.88
CA GLY A 184 11.45 -13.00 8.32
C GLY A 184 10.21 -13.80 8.69
N VAL A 185 9.83 -13.72 9.96
CA VAL A 185 8.52 -14.18 10.45
C VAL A 185 7.53 -13.01 10.32
N ALA A 186 6.24 -13.31 10.16
CA ALA A 186 5.21 -12.28 10.16
C ALA A 186 5.30 -11.42 11.44
N VAL A 187 5.31 -10.10 11.27
CA VAL A 187 5.48 -9.15 12.37
C VAL A 187 4.16 -9.03 13.14
N SER A 188 4.17 -9.22 14.45
CA SER A 188 2.97 -8.95 15.26
C SER A 188 2.66 -7.46 15.21
N VAL A 189 1.38 -7.15 14.99
CA VAL A 189 0.91 -5.77 14.99
C VAL A 189 0.19 -5.56 16.32
N ASP A 190 0.94 -5.09 17.32
CA ASP A 190 0.38 -4.84 18.64
C ASP A 190 -0.46 -3.55 18.59
N SER A 191 -1.78 -3.72 18.51
CA SER A 191 -2.72 -2.64 18.76
C SER A 191 -3.89 -3.15 19.59
N ASN A 192 -4.05 -2.53 20.76
CA ASN A 192 -5.23 -2.72 21.61
C ASN A 192 -6.39 -1.83 21.18
N ALA A 193 -6.23 -1.01 20.13
CA ALA A 193 -7.27 -0.11 19.65
C ALA A 193 -8.23 -0.85 18.71
N GLU A 194 -9.53 -0.75 19.02
CA GLU A 194 -10.60 -1.35 18.21
C GLU A 194 -11.12 -0.42 17.13
N ASN A 195 -10.91 0.89 17.30
CA ASN A 195 -11.28 1.91 16.34
C ASN A 195 -10.23 3.02 16.22
N PHE A 196 -10.27 3.74 15.10
CA PHE A 196 -9.38 4.85 14.79
C PHE A 196 -10.20 6.01 14.24
N LYS A 197 -10.03 7.19 14.83
CA LYS A 197 -10.65 8.43 14.37
C LYS A 197 -9.59 9.28 13.70
N PRO A 198 -9.93 10.01 12.63
CA PRO A 198 -9.00 10.96 12.04
C PRO A 198 -8.84 12.17 12.96
N GLU A 199 -7.61 12.52 13.29
CA GLU A 199 -7.26 13.79 13.94
C GLU A 199 -6.70 14.73 12.88
N LEU A 200 -7.38 15.87 12.67
CA LEU A 200 -7.03 16.82 11.60
C LEU A 200 -6.94 16.16 10.20
N GLY A 201 -7.74 15.11 9.97
CA GLY A 201 -7.76 14.35 8.71
C GLY A 201 -6.76 13.18 8.62
N TRP A 202 -5.98 12.93 9.68
CA TRP A 202 -4.97 11.88 9.72
C TRP A 202 -5.32 10.74 10.68
N TYR A 203 -5.08 9.50 10.27
CA TYR A 203 -5.20 8.30 11.09
C TYR A 203 -3.83 7.85 11.57
N ASN A 204 -3.73 7.50 12.86
CA ASN A 204 -2.58 6.81 13.43
C ASN A 204 -2.89 5.30 13.48
N LEU A 205 -2.50 4.59 12.43
CA LEU A 205 -2.82 3.18 12.24
C LEU A 205 -1.69 2.27 12.76
N PRO A 206 -2.00 1.00 13.06
CA PRO A 206 -1.00 0.05 13.55
C PRO A 206 0.17 -0.17 12.59
N GLY A 207 1.32 -0.55 13.14
CA GLY A 207 2.56 -0.71 12.37
C GLY A 207 3.31 0.59 12.05
N GLY A 208 2.92 1.71 12.69
CA GLY A 208 3.54 3.03 12.50
C GLY A 208 3.06 3.75 11.23
N ILE A 209 1.94 3.33 10.66
CA ILE A 209 1.35 3.93 9.46
C ILE A 209 0.54 5.16 9.90
N VAL A 210 0.92 6.34 9.44
CA VAL A 210 0.15 7.58 9.62
C VAL A 210 -0.42 7.97 8.27
N ALA A 211 -1.74 8.03 8.12
CA ALA A 211 -2.36 8.16 6.80
C ALA A 211 -3.41 9.26 6.74
N GLN A 212 -3.40 10.05 5.67
CA GLN A 212 -4.50 10.94 5.31
C GLN A 212 -5.38 10.19 4.31
N ILE A 213 -6.57 9.78 4.76
CA ILE A 213 -7.51 9.01 3.94
C ILE A 213 -8.82 9.81 3.89
N PRO A 214 -9.18 10.39 2.74
CA PRO A 214 -10.42 11.13 2.61
C PRO A 214 -11.61 10.17 2.72
N PRO A 215 -12.71 10.57 3.40
CA PRO A 215 -13.91 9.72 3.48
C PRO A 215 -14.63 9.59 2.14
N THR A 216 -14.39 10.52 1.21
CA THR A 216 -15.03 10.56 -0.10
C THR A 216 -14.02 10.96 -1.17
N LEU A 217 -14.09 10.30 -2.33
CA LEU A 217 -13.33 10.66 -3.54
C LEU A 217 -14.26 11.23 -4.61
N PRO A 218 -14.07 12.48 -5.06
CA PRO A 218 -14.77 13.00 -6.23
C PRO A 218 -14.43 12.18 -7.47
N LEU A 219 -15.45 11.78 -8.23
CA LEU A 219 -15.23 10.95 -9.43
C LEU A 219 -14.86 11.77 -10.67
N ARG A 220 -15.29 13.04 -10.76
CA ARG A 220 -15.20 13.84 -12.00
C ARG A 220 -14.58 15.22 -11.87
N ILE A 221 -14.98 15.99 -10.86
CA ILE A 221 -14.51 17.37 -10.66
C ILE A 221 -13.99 17.50 -9.24
N GLY A 222 -12.81 18.10 -9.09
CA GLY A 222 -12.14 18.28 -7.81
C GLY A 222 -10.77 17.60 -7.76
N GLY A 223 -9.94 18.11 -6.86
CA GLY A 223 -8.67 17.50 -6.49
C GLY A 223 -8.82 16.73 -5.18
N THR A 224 -8.16 15.59 -5.04
CA THR A 224 -8.10 14.88 -3.77
C THR A 224 -6.75 14.23 -3.58
N GLU A 225 -6.28 14.20 -2.34
CA GLU A 225 -5.00 13.63 -1.96
C GLU A 225 -5.22 12.49 -0.97
N LEU A 226 -4.55 11.36 -1.23
CA LEU A 226 -4.28 10.34 -0.23
C LEU A 226 -2.80 10.42 0.12
N SER A 227 -2.48 10.32 1.39
CA SER A 227 -1.09 10.36 1.84
C SER A 227 -0.84 9.26 2.86
N MET A 228 0.31 8.61 2.75
CA MET A 228 0.83 7.67 3.73
C MET A 228 2.21 8.13 4.17
N LEU A 229 2.37 8.27 5.48
CA LEU A 229 3.62 8.50 6.18
C LEU A 229 3.94 7.25 6.99
N TRP A 230 5.20 6.88 7.00
CA TRP A 230 5.70 5.86 7.90
C TRP A 230 6.95 6.37 8.60
N GLN A 231 6.93 6.30 9.93
CA GLN A 231 8.11 6.51 10.77
C GLN A 231 8.69 5.14 11.10
N TYR A 232 9.87 4.84 10.57
CA TYR A 232 10.58 3.63 10.98
C TYR A 232 11.53 3.99 12.14
N ARG A 233 11.49 3.18 13.20
CA ARG A 233 12.47 3.26 14.29
C ARG A 233 13.52 2.19 14.04
N GLU A 234 14.77 2.59 13.89
CA GLU A 234 15.87 1.65 14.08
C GLU A 234 15.86 1.17 15.53
N ALA A 235 16.20 -0.10 15.75
CA ALA A 235 16.12 -0.77 17.05
C ALA A 235 16.91 -0.08 18.19
N ASP A 236 17.85 0.80 17.85
CA ASP A 236 18.81 1.40 18.79
C ASP A 236 18.72 2.93 18.85
N ASN A 237 17.57 3.49 19.25
CA ASN A 237 17.41 4.93 19.60
C ASN A 237 17.97 5.95 18.59
N GLY A 238 18.17 5.55 17.33
CA GLY A 238 18.63 6.43 16.25
C GLY A 238 17.55 7.45 15.87
N PRO A 239 17.91 8.50 15.12
CA PRO A 239 16.91 9.40 14.56
C PRO A 239 15.87 8.58 13.79
N SER A 240 14.59 8.79 14.09
CA SER A 240 13.52 8.16 13.31
C SER A 240 13.49 8.81 11.94
N ASP A 241 14.04 8.13 10.96
CA ASP A 241 13.80 8.48 9.57
C ASP A 241 12.32 8.25 9.26
N SER A 242 11.80 9.11 8.40
CA SER A 242 10.39 9.07 8.01
C SER A 242 10.27 9.28 6.52
N ASP A 243 9.52 8.37 5.91
CA ASP A 243 9.23 8.38 4.48
C ASP A 243 7.74 8.60 4.27
N SER A 244 7.40 9.40 3.27
CA SER A 244 6.02 9.59 2.85
C SER A 244 5.83 9.38 1.36
N VAL A 245 4.66 8.90 1.02
CA VAL A 245 4.15 8.82 -0.34
C VAL A 245 2.75 9.43 -0.39
N SER A 246 2.51 10.30 -1.36
CA SER A 246 1.22 10.96 -1.57
C SER A 246 0.75 10.73 -2.99
N ALA A 247 -0.53 10.44 -3.17
CA ALA A 247 -1.20 10.30 -4.45
C ALA A 247 -2.22 11.42 -4.61
N GLN A 248 -2.02 12.28 -5.61
CA GLN A 248 -2.98 13.31 -5.96
C GLN A 248 -3.79 12.88 -7.17
N PHE A 249 -5.10 12.99 -7.01
CA PHE A 249 -6.08 12.75 -8.04
C PHE A 249 -6.65 14.09 -8.51
N SER A 250 -6.68 14.30 -9.82
CA SER A 250 -7.34 15.46 -10.44
C SER A 250 -8.30 14.93 -11.49
N GLU A 251 -9.55 15.38 -11.43
CA GLU A 251 -10.60 14.95 -12.36
C GLU A 251 -10.78 13.42 -12.39
N GLY A 252 -10.57 12.77 -11.24
CA GLY A 252 -10.64 11.31 -11.10
C GLY A 252 -9.46 10.55 -11.71
N LEU A 253 -8.42 11.21 -12.21
CA LEU A 253 -7.19 10.57 -12.71
C LEU A 253 -6.07 10.69 -11.68
N LEU A 254 -5.23 9.65 -11.56
CA LEU A 254 -3.97 9.76 -10.81
C LEU A 254 -3.03 10.74 -11.54
N ALA A 255 -2.99 11.97 -11.04
CA ALA A 255 -2.33 13.12 -11.66
C ALA A 255 -0.84 13.17 -11.30
N SER A 256 -0.52 12.96 -10.02
CA SER A 256 0.85 12.99 -9.53
C SER A 256 1.00 12.09 -8.31
N VAL A 257 2.21 11.55 -8.16
CA VAL A 257 2.65 10.88 -6.94
C VAL A 257 3.84 11.67 -6.41
N PHE A 258 3.92 11.87 -5.10
CA PHE A 258 5.02 12.57 -4.46
C PHE A 258 5.70 11.64 -3.48
N GLN A 259 7.02 11.74 -3.40
CA GLN A 259 7.83 11.08 -2.38
C GLN A 259 8.70 12.11 -1.68
N GLY A 260 8.81 12.00 -0.36
CA GLY A 260 9.76 12.80 0.41
C GLY A 260 9.56 12.70 1.92
N SER A 261 10.39 13.43 2.68
CA SER A 261 10.21 13.61 4.11
C SER A 261 8.95 14.46 4.36
N PRO A 262 8.08 14.07 5.30
CA PRO A 262 6.78 14.69 5.49
C PRO A 262 6.89 16.18 5.84
N LYS A 263 5.91 16.96 5.38
CA LYS A 263 5.31 17.97 6.27
C LYS A 263 4.30 17.20 7.10
N GLY A 264 4.67 16.78 8.32
CA GLY A 264 3.69 16.22 9.25
C GLY A 264 2.58 17.24 9.53
N PRO A 265 1.47 16.85 10.17
CA PRO A 265 0.59 17.84 10.80
C PRO A 265 1.49 18.76 11.64
N GLU A 266 1.46 20.07 11.38
CA GLU A 266 2.24 21.02 12.16
C GLU A 266 1.91 20.74 13.63
N SER A 267 2.89 20.21 14.37
CA SER A 267 2.74 20.01 15.79
C SER A 267 2.44 21.38 16.35
N SER A 268 1.17 21.61 16.69
CA SER A 268 0.77 22.78 17.44
C SER A 268 1.43 22.58 18.79
N SER A 269 2.61 23.17 18.95
CA SER A 269 3.27 23.25 20.25
C SER A 269 2.26 23.90 21.18
N ILE A 270 1.80 23.16 22.19
CA ILE A 270 1.11 23.73 23.35
C ILE A 270 2.14 24.53 24.13
#